data_AF-E4T5S7-F1
#
_entry.id   AF-E4T5S7-F1
#
_cell.length_a   1.000
_cell.length_b   1.000
_cell.length_c   1.000
_cell.angle_alpha   90.00
_cell.angle_beta   90.00
_cell.angle_gamma   90.00
#
_symmetry.space_group_name_H-M   'P 1'
#
loop_
_entity.id
_entity.type
_entity.pdbx_description
1 polymer ?
#
loop_
_entity_poly.entity_id
_entity_poly.type
_entity_poly.pdbx_seq_one_letter_code
_entity_poly.pdbx_strand_id
1 'polypeptide(L)'
;MKTLQAGKYLLIMVSLLVISCSQSIKTDKSLNGKSIEFIKEKIGNPTSYKEFVLTKSLYEYQYGLLVYYPEPDGKNIHIMEYVWDKEHKNTVIWFHLIEKKWVSLDNITWNPDKVKF
;
A
#
# COMPACT_ATOMS: atom_id res chain seq x y z
N MET A 1 -50.96 -19.21 -18.99
CA MET A 1 -49.79 -18.32 -19.12
C MET A 1 -49.36 -17.80 -17.75
N LYS A 2 -48.39 -18.46 -17.09
CA LYS A 2 -47.71 -17.94 -15.89
C LYS A 2 -46.28 -18.50 -15.83
N THR A 3 -45.41 -18.00 -16.69
CA THR A 3 -43.97 -18.33 -16.71
C THR A 3 -43.17 -17.05 -16.99
N LEU A 4 -43.26 -16.07 -16.09
CA LEU A 4 -42.53 -14.80 -16.31
C LEU A 4 -42.10 -14.08 -15.02
N GLN A 5 -41.95 -14.81 -13.91
CA GLN A 5 -41.59 -14.18 -12.62
C GLN A 5 -40.30 -14.75 -11.99
N ALA A 6 -39.86 -15.96 -12.35
CA ALA A 6 -38.64 -16.57 -11.80
C ALA A 6 -37.33 -15.93 -12.31
N GLY A 7 -37.31 -15.40 -13.54
CA GLY A 7 -36.10 -14.86 -14.16
C GLY A 7 -35.60 -13.54 -13.55
N LYS A 8 -36.49 -12.73 -12.95
CA LYS A 8 -36.11 -11.44 -12.34
C LYS A 8 -35.39 -11.61 -11.00
N TYR A 9 -35.76 -12.62 -10.20
CA TYR A 9 -35.12 -12.87 -8.90
C TYR A 9 -33.74 -13.53 -9.04
N LEU A 10 -33.55 -14.36 -10.07
CA LEU A 10 -32.24 -14.96 -10.36
C LEU A 10 -31.18 -13.89 -10.71
N LEU A 11 -31.58 -12.86 -11.46
CA LEU A 11 -30.72 -11.73 -11.86
C LEU A 11 -30.33 -10.81 -10.68
N ILE A 12 -31.18 -10.70 -9.66
CA ILE A 12 -30.90 -9.92 -8.44
C ILE A 12 -29.94 -10.69 -7.51
N MET A 13 -30.04 -12.02 -7.44
CA MET A 13 -29.12 -12.84 -6.64
C MET A 13 -27.71 -12.88 -7.23
N VAL A 14 -27.57 -12.90 -8.56
CA VAL A 14 -26.24 -12.88 -9.21
C VAL A 14 -25.55 -11.52 -9.06
N SER A 15 -26.30 -10.41 -9.02
CA SER A 15 -25.72 -9.08 -8.87
C SER A 15 -25.26 -8.76 -7.43
N LEU A 16 -25.86 -9.40 -6.41
CA LEU A 16 -25.42 -9.29 -5.00
C LEU A 16 -24.11 -10.06 -4.70
N LEU A 17 -23.74 -11.05 -5.51
CA LEU A 17 -22.50 -11.83 -5.32
C LEU A 17 -21.23 -11.12 -5.84
N VAL A 18 -21.36 -10.03 -6.60
CA VAL A 18 -20.22 -9.35 -7.24
C VAL A 18 -19.63 -8.22 -6.37
N ILE A 19 -20.22 -7.91 -5.20
CA ILE A 19 -19.75 -6.85 -4.30
C ILE A 19 -18.78 -7.39 -3.22
N SER A 20 -18.00 -8.41 -3.54
CA SER A 20 -16.90 -8.87 -2.68
C SER A 20 -15.54 -8.75 -3.37
N CYS A 21 -15.31 -7.63 -4.06
CA CYS A 21 -13.95 -7.20 -4.35
C CYS A 21 -13.37 -6.54 -3.11
N SER A 22 -12.88 -7.39 -2.21
CA SER A 22 -12.01 -7.08 -1.08
C SER A 22 -10.79 -6.29 -1.59
N GLN A 23 -10.87 -4.95 -1.62
CA GLN A 23 -9.68 -4.10 -1.70
C GLN A 23 -8.91 -4.23 -0.39
N SER A 24 -8.09 -5.28 -0.30
CA SER A 24 -7.30 -5.60 0.87
C SER A 24 -6.01 -4.79 0.95
N ILE A 25 -5.56 -4.19 -0.16
CA ILE A 25 -4.41 -3.29 -0.24
C ILE A 25 -4.88 -1.93 -0.78
N LYS A 26 -4.42 -0.85 -0.17
CA LYS A 26 -4.72 0.55 -0.53
C LYS A 26 -3.45 1.39 -0.53
N THR A 27 -3.42 2.39 -1.39
CA THR A 27 -2.37 3.42 -1.45
C THR A 27 -3.01 4.79 -1.22
N ASP A 28 -2.42 5.64 -0.39
CA ASP A 28 -2.88 7.02 -0.17
C ASP A 28 -1.92 8.01 -0.87
N LYS A 29 -2.27 8.41 -2.09
CA LYS A 29 -1.47 9.37 -2.88
C LYS A 29 -1.30 10.73 -2.21
N SER A 30 -2.16 11.10 -1.25
CA SER A 30 -2.03 12.37 -0.53
C SER A 30 -0.83 12.40 0.43
N LEU A 31 -0.26 11.23 0.73
CA LEU A 31 0.94 11.10 1.54
C LEU A 31 2.22 11.25 0.73
N ASN A 32 2.22 11.09 -0.59
CA ASN A 32 3.42 11.14 -1.42
C ASN A 32 3.96 12.58 -1.54
N GLY A 33 5.28 12.74 -1.57
CA GLY A 33 5.94 14.05 -1.64
C GLY A 33 5.96 14.81 -0.30
N LYS A 34 5.63 14.17 0.82
CA LYS A 34 5.54 14.80 2.15
C LYS A 34 6.74 14.45 3.02
N SER A 35 7.06 15.35 3.96
CA SER A 35 8.14 15.09 4.92
C SER A 35 7.71 14.09 5.98
N ILE A 36 8.68 13.51 6.67
CA ILE A 36 8.44 12.58 7.78
C ILE A 36 7.59 13.24 8.87
N GLU A 37 7.85 14.50 9.18
CA GLU A 37 7.14 15.27 10.21
C GLU A 37 5.65 15.38 9.87
N PHE A 38 5.33 15.79 8.64
CA PHE A 38 3.94 15.86 8.17
C PHE A 38 3.22 14.51 8.27
N ILE A 39 3.90 13.43 7.89
CA ILE A 39 3.33 12.08 7.99
C ILE A 39 3.06 11.72 9.46
N LYS A 40 4.02 11.95 10.36
CA LYS A 40 3.85 11.68 11.79
C LYS A 40 2.72 12.50 12.41
N GLU A 41 2.58 13.76 12.04
CA GLU A 41 1.45 14.61 12.46
C GLU A 41 0.11 14.05 11.98
N LYS A 42 0.05 13.54 10.74
CA LYS A 42 -1.20 13.06 10.12
C LYS A 42 -1.65 11.69 10.62
N ILE A 43 -0.73 10.73 10.80
CA ILE A 43 -1.10 9.33 11.09
C ILE A 43 -0.50 8.76 12.39
N GLY A 44 0.30 9.55 13.10
CA GLY A 44 0.98 9.20 14.35
C GLY A 44 2.40 8.69 14.15
N ASN A 45 3.05 8.28 15.24
CA ASN A 45 4.39 7.70 15.20
C ASN A 45 4.39 6.27 14.65
N PRO A 46 5.43 5.89 13.87
CA PRO A 46 5.57 4.52 13.38
C PRO A 46 5.88 3.56 14.53
N THR A 47 5.48 2.30 14.37
CA THR A 47 5.85 1.20 15.25
C THR A 47 7.32 0.84 15.07
N SER A 48 7.82 0.87 13.84
CA SER A 48 9.24 0.61 13.53
C SER A 48 9.70 1.36 12.30
N TYR A 49 11.01 1.44 12.12
CA TYR A 49 11.62 1.92 10.89
C TYR A 49 12.91 1.17 10.57
N LYS A 50 13.31 1.18 9.31
CA LYS A 50 14.62 0.70 8.85
C LYS A 50 15.09 1.51 7.64
N GLU A 51 16.40 1.58 7.48
CA GLU A 51 17.03 2.12 6.27
C GLU A 51 17.69 0.97 5.49
N PHE A 52 17.64 1.05 4.17
CA PHE A 52 18.33 0.11 3.29
C PHE A 52 18.72 0.75 1.97
N VAL A 53 19.71 0.18 1.30
CA VAL A 53 20.04 0.52 -0.09
C VAL A 53 19.14 -0.31 -1.00
N LEU A 54 18.40 0.34 -1.89
CA LEU A 54 17.51 -0.32 -2.83
C LEU A 54 18.33 -1.18 -3.80
N THR A 55 17.95 -2.45 -3.91
CA THR A 55 18.49 -3.41 -4.88
C THR A 55 17.31 -4.11 -5.57
N LYS A 56 17.57 -5.02 -6.50
CA LYS A 56 16.51 -5.88 -7.08
C LYS A 56 16.01 -6.99 -6.13
N SER A 57 16.74 -7.30 -5.06
CA SER A 57 16.34 -8.30 -4.07
C SER A 57 15.52 -7.65 -2.97
N LEU A 58 14.20 -7.76 -3.06
CA LEU A 58 13.24 -7.04 -2.21
C LEU A 58 12.21 -7.98 -1.60
N TYR A 59 11.58 -7.53 -0.51
CA TYR A 59 10.36 -8.17 -0.03
C TYR A 59 9.20 -7.92 -1.01
N GLU A 60 8.22 -8.83 -1.02
CA GLU A 60 7.14 -8.82 -2.01
C GLU A 60 6.40 -7.48 -2.07
N TYR A 61 6.12 -6.91 -0.90
CA TYR A 61 5.42 -5.63 -0.76
C TYR A 61 6.26 -4.40 -1.15
N GLN A 62 7.57 -4.55 -1.34
CA GLN A 62 8.49 -3.47 -1.71
C GLN A 62 8.71 -3.35 -3.23
N TYR A 63 8.27 -4.31 -4.04
CA TYR A 63 8.51 -4.29 -5.49
C TYR A 63 7.92 -3.06 -6.21
N GLY A 64 6.92 -2.39 -5.62
CA GLY A 64 6.40 -1.11 -6.13
C GLY A 64 7.48 -0.02 -6.26
N LEU A 65 8.55 -0.09 -5.46
CA LEU A 65 9.68 0.84 -5.53
C LEU A 65 10.42 0.80 -6.88
N LEU A 66 10.41 -0.35 -7.57
CA LEU A 66 11.07 -0.50 -8.87
C LEU A 66 10.36 0.26 -10.00
N VAL A 67 9.10 0.68 -9.81
CA VAL A 67 8.43 1.58 -10.76
C VAL A 67 9.12 2.94 -10.81
N TYR A 68 9.64 3.40 -9.67
CA TYR A 68 10.37 4.66 -9.55
C TYR A 68 11.87 4.50 -9.87
N TYR A 69 12.42 3.33 -9.56
CA TYR A 69 13.83 3.00 -9.78
C TYR A 69 13.98 1.65 -10.49
N PRO A 70 13.79 1.60 -11.83
CA PRO A 70 13.76 0.32 -12.57
C PRO A 70 15.06 -0.49 -12.51
N GLU A 71 16.18 0.19 -12.32
CA GLU A 71 17.52 -0.41 -12.27
C GLU A 71 18.29 0.16 -11.07
N PRO A 72 18.02 -0.32 -9.84
CA PRO A 72 18.57 0.31 -8.64
C PRO A 72 20.00 -0.15 -8.31
N ASP A 73 20.42 -1.32 -8.81
CA ASP A 73 21.71 -1.91 -8.51
C ASP A 73 22.87 -0.99 -8.92
N GLY A 74 23.81 -0.74 -8.00
CA GLY A 74 24.96 0.14 -8.22
C GLY A 74 24.66 1.64 -8.12
N LYS A 75 23.40 2.07 -7.93
CA LYS A 75 23.02 3.49 -7.86
C LYS A 75 23.04 4.09 -6.45
N ASN A 76 23.30 3.28 -5.43
CA ASN A 76 23.33 3.70 -4.02
C ASN A 76 22.08 4.50 -3.59
N ILE A 77 20.89 4.01 -3.99
CA ILE A 77 19.61 4.66 -3.67
C ILE A 77 19.21 4.26 -2.25
N HIS A 78 19.27 5.21 -1.31
CA HIS A 78 18.86 4.97 0.07
C HIS A 78 17.35 5.13 0.23
N ILE A 79 16.72 4.13 0.84
CA ILE A 79 15.29 4.11 1.18
C ILE A 79 15.14 3.97 2.69
N MET A 80 14.22 4.75 3.24
CA MET A 80 13.80 4.64 4.63
C MET A 80 12.37 4.12 4.65
N GLU A 81 12.14 2.98 5.31
CA GLU A 81 10.83 2.33 5.42
C GLU A 81 10.30 2.52 6.83
N TYR A 82 9.12 3.13 6.95
CA TYR A 82 8.41 3.27 8.22
C TYR A 82 7.18 2.36 8.22
N VAL A 83 6.95 1.68 9.34
CA VAL A 83 5.85 0.72 9.51
C VAL A 83 4.95 1.18 10.66
N TRP A 84 3.65 1.23 10.40
CA TRP A 84 2.60 1.40 11.39
C TRP A 84 1.78 0.12 11.45
N ASP A 85 1.90 -0.59 12.56
CA ASP A 85 1.10 -1.78 12.85
C ASP A 85 0.02 -1.39 13.86
N LYS A 86 -1.24 -1.42 13.43
CA LYS A 86 -2.43 -1.21 14.27
C LYS A 86 -3.31 -2.45 14.15
N GLU A 87 -4.14 -2.72 15.17
CA GLU A 87 -5.11 -3.82 15.15
C GLU A 87 -5.91 -3.76 13.83
N HIS A 88 -5.67 -4.72 12.94
CA HIS A 88 -6.29 -4.87 11.61
C HIS A 88 -5.83 -3.91 10.49
N LYS A 89 -4.75 -3.16 10.68
CA LYS A 89 -4.22 -2.26 9.66
C LYS A 89 -2.71 -2.10 9.76
N ASN A 90 -2.00 -2.59 8.75
CA ASN A 90 -0.59 -2.33 8.56
C ASN A 90 -0.43 -1.28 7.46
N THR A 91 0.39 -0.27 7.73
CA THR A 91 0.73 0.77 6.77
C THR A 91 2.24 0.87 6.68
N VAL A 92 2.76 0.79 5.45
CA VAL A 92 4.18 1.02 5.15
C VAL A 92 4.30 2.26 4.28
N ILE A 93 5.23 3.14 4.64
CA ILE A 93 5.57 4.33 3.86
C ILE A 93 7.06 4.30 3.60
N TRP A 94 7.43 4.42 2.33
CA TRP A 94 8.83 4.54 1.93
C TRP A 94 9.18 5.99 1.67
N PHE A 95 10.35 6.39 2.14
CA PHE A 95 10.93 7.69 1.93
C PHE A 95 12.23 7.54 1.15
N HIS A 96 12.53 8.53 0.31
CA HIS A 96 13.80 8.67 -0.37
C HIS A 96 14.45 10.01 -0.04
N LEU A 97 15.75 10.12 -0.27
CA LEU A 97 16.51 11.33 0.00
C LEU A 97 16.54 12.22 -1.25
N ILE A 98 15.92 13.41 -1.18
CA ILE A 98 16.02 14.48 -2.18
C ILE A 98 16.62 15.70 -1.50
N GLU A 99 17.69 16.27 -2.05
CA GLU A 99 18.28 17.53 -1.55
C GLU A 99 18.52 17.54 -0.02
N LYS A 100 19.02 16.42 0.52
CA LYS A 100 19.26 16.18 1.95
C LYS A 100 17.99 16.13 2.83
N LYS A 101 16.81 15.96 2.24
CA LYS A 101 15.53 15.81 2.95
C LYS A 101 14.88 14.48 2.59
N TRP A 102 14.35 13.81 3.60
CA TRP A 102 13.55 12.61 3.41
C TRP A 102 12.13 12.98 3.01
N VAL A 103 11.70 12.47 1.86
CA VAL A 103 10.39 12.74 1.29
C VAL A 103 9.72 11.40 0.99
N SER A 104 8.43 11.28 1.30
CA SER A 104 7.68 10.06 1.02
C SER A 104 7.57 9.84 -0.49
N LEU A 105 7.88 8.63 -0.91
CA LEU A 105 7.85 8.20 -2.30
C LEU A 105 6.52 7.53 -2.62
N ASP A 106 6.19 6.51 -1.84
CA ASP A 106 4.98 5.71 -2.00
C ASP A 106 4.56 5.09 -0.66
N ASN A 107 3.36 4.52 -0.62
CA ASN A 107 2.83 3.87 0.55
C ASN A 107 1.83 2.78 0.20
N ILE A 108 1.79 1.77 1.06
CA ILE A 108 0.78 0.72 1.02
C ILE A 108 0.14 0.57 2.39
N THR A 109 -1.12 0.16 2.39
CA THR A 109 -1.89 -0.13 3.58
C THR A 109 -2.70 -1.38 3.34
N TRP A 110 -2.64 -2.33 4.25
CA TRP A 110 -3.42 -3.56 4.14
C TRP A 110 -3.95 -4.02 5.48
N ASN A 111 -4.92 -4.93 5.44
CA ASN A 111 -5.35 -5.66 6.62
C ASN A 111 -4.55 -6.98 6.71
N PRO A 112 -3.72 -7.18 7.77
CA PRO A 112 -2.88 -8.36 7.91
C PRO A 112 -3.66 -9.67 8.09
N ASP A 113 -4.93 -9.61 8.49
CA ASP A 113 -5.81 -10.79 8.58
C ASP A 113 -6.27 -11.27 7.20
N LYS A 114 -6.18 -10.41 6.18
CA LYS A 114 -6.64 -10.66 4.82
C LYS A 114 -5.51 -10.84 3.81
N VAL A 115 -4.36 -10.22 4.04
CA VAL A 115 -3.19 -10.25 3.16
C VAL A 115 -1.95 -10.55 3.98
N LYS A 116 -1.21 -11.57 3.55
CA LYS A 116 0.11 -11.94 4.07
C LYS A 116 1.11 -11.85 2.94
N PHE A 117 2.31 -11.38 3.25
CA PHE A 117 3.47 -11.31 2.38
C PHE A 117 4.57 -12.21 2.95
#